data_AF-P80960-F1
#
_entry.id   AF-P80960-F1
#
_cell.length_a   1.000
_cell.length_b   1.000
_cell.length_c   1.000
_cell.angle_alpha   90.00
_cell.angle_beta   90.00
_cell.angle_gamma   90.00
#
_symmetry.space_group_name_H-M   'P 1'
#
loop_
_entity.id
_entity.type
_entity.pdbx_description
1 polymer ?
#
loop_
_entity_poly.entity_id
_entity_poly.type
_entity_poly.pdbx_seq_one_letter_code
_entity_poly.pdbx_strand_id
1 'polypeptide(L)'
;SLLRKNVDSLTEEEILTLQSVMRELQNDSSEHGFQSIASFHGSPPLCPSPEANKKVACCVHGMASFPQWHRIFTKQMEAALMGHGAKVGMPYWDWTTSFTKLPRFIPYDDEQLNPFVRITDLEDHFTTRDPQPELFKDPEGGDESFFFRQVLIALEQRDYCDFEVQFEVIHNSIHYWIGGHQKYGMSTLEYTAYDPLFFIHHSNVDRLWAIWQELQKYRGLPYDESDCGVELMREPLQPFAQTSATNPNNVTRAHSTPKSLFNYRQLAGYTYDTLTLNGMTISQLESSLLRLQKEEDRVFAGFLLRGIGSSADVTFDLCDKDEHCDFAGTFAVLGGPLEMPWSFDRLFKMDVTKVFKQMRLRPDDSEYHFELEVTARAGTDLSPELLKPGSVSFLPGRKIQNTPDVR
;
A
#
# COMPACT_ATOMS: atom_id res chain seq x y z
N SER A 1 -21.18 14.14 -3.14
CA SER A 1 -20.10 13.15 -3.22
C SER A 1 -18.78 13.91 -3.22
N LEU A 2 -17.80 13.46 -2.45
CA LEU A 2 -16.46 14.05 -2.47
C LEU A 2 -15.64 13.45 -3.61
N LEU A 3 -14.92 14.30 -4.33
CA LEU A 3 -14.02 13.89 -5.39
C LEU A 3 -12.58 13.87 -4.87
N ARG A 4 -11.97 12.69 -4.81
CA ARG A 4 -10.54 12.51 -4.57
C ARG A 4 -9.78 12.79 -5.86
N LYS A 5 -8.86 13.75 -5.81
CA LYS A 5 -8.07 14.21 -6.95
C LYS A 5 -6.61 13.85 -6.78
N ASN A 6 -5.90 13.68 -7.89
CA ASN A 6 -4.44 13.62 -7.82
C ASN A 6 -3.91 14.93 -7.22
N VAL A 7 -2.94 14.88 -6.31
CA VAL A 7 -2.28 16.06 -5.75
C VAL A 7 -1.76 17.02 -6.82
N ASP A 8 -1.33 16.49 -7.98
CA ASP A 8 -0.82 17.29 -9.09
C ASP A 8 -1.92 17.93 -9.96
N SER A 9 -3.19 17.53 -9.78
CA SER A 9 -4.35 18.12 -10.47
C SER A 9 -5.15 19.10 -9.60
N LEU A 10 -4.71 19.32 -8.35
CA LEU A 10 -5.31 20.29 -7.45
C LEU A 10 -5.06 21.72 -7.96
N THR A 11 -6.09 22.57 -7.89
CA THR A 11 -5.94 24.00 -8.13
C THR A 11 -5.31 24.68 -6.91
N GLU A 12 -4.68 25.84 -7.09
CA GLU A 12 -4.13 26.61 -5.96
C GLU A 12 -5.19 26.93 -4.90
N GLU A 13 -6.45 27.17 -5.30
CA GLU A 13 -7.57 27.38 -4.36
C GLU A 13 -7.88 26.12 -3.54
N GLU A 14 -7.90 24.94 -4.18
CA GLU A 14 -8.10 23.66 -3.50
C GLU A 14 -6.95 23.36 -2.54
N ILE A 15 -5.70 23.63 -2.94
CA ILE A 15 -4.51 23.46 -2.10
C ILE A 15 -4.61 24.33 -0.84
N LEU A 16 -4.85 25.63 -1.00
CA LEU A 16 -4.95 26.57 0.12
C LEU A 16 -6.11 26.20 1.06
N THR A 17 -7.24 25.79 0.50
CA THR A 17 -8.39 25.33 1.28
C THR A 17 -8.04 24.09 2.08
N LEU A 18 -7.45 23.07 1.45
CA LEU A 18 -7.04 21.83 2.12
C LEU A 18 -6.02 22.09 3.23
N GLN A 19 -5.05 22.99 3.00
CA GLN A 19 -4.09 23.40 4.03
C GLN A 19 -4.78 24.10 5.19
N SER A 20 -5.68 25.06 4.93
CA SER A 20 -6.43 25.74 5.99
C SER A 20 -7.23 24.75 6.84
N VAL A 21 -7.97 23.86 6.19
CA VAL A 21 -8.83 22.86 6.84
C VAL A 21 -8.01 21.83 7.62
N MET A 22 -6.90 21.35 7.04
CA MET A 22 -6.01 20.43 7.75
C MET A 22 -5.43 21.08 9.00
N ARG A 23 -5.04 22.36 8.95
CA ARG A 23 -4.56 23.08 10.14
C ARG A 23 -5.62 23.18 11.23
N GLU A 24 -6.87 23.43 10.88
CA GLU A 24 -7.98 23.43 11.84
C GLU A 24 -8.18 22.03 12.45
N LEU A 25 -8.16 20.99 11.63
CA LEU A 25 -8.30 19.60 12.07
C LEU A 25 -7.16 19.13 13.00
N GLN A 26 -5.94 19.59 12.77
CA GLN A 26 -4.78 19.30 13.64
C GLN A 26 -4.80 20.05 14.97
N ASN A 27 -5.52 21.17 15.03
CA ASN A 27 -5.73 21.95 16.24
C ASN A 27 -6.98 21.50 17.02
N ASP A 28 -7.81 20.65 16.43
CA ASP A 28 -8.98 20.07 17.10
C ASP A 28 -8.53 18.96 18.06
N SER A 29 -8.73 19.17 19.36
CA SER A 29 -8.42 18.22 20.42
C SER A 29 -9.59 17.30 20.79
N SER A 30 -10.71 17.35 20.05
CA SER A 30 -11.87 16.50 20.27
C SER A 30 -11.66 15.08 19.71
N GLU A 31 -12.66 14.21 19.89
CA GLU A 31 -12.73 12.89 19.26
C GLU A 31 -12.78 12.94 17.71
N HIS A 32 -12.98 14.11 17.12
CA HIS A 32 -12.93 14.35 15.67
C HIS A 32 -11.58 14.88 15.17
N GLY A 33 -10.68 15.23 16.09
CA GLY A 33 -9.37 15.77 15.79
C GLY A 33 -8.45 14.82 15.04
N PHE A 34 -7.45 15.38 14.36
CA PHE A 34 -6.48 14.62 13.58
C PHE A 34 -5.81 13.51 14.42
N GLN A 35 -5.25 13.88 15.58
CA GLN A 35 -4.48 12.98 16.45
C GLN A 35 -5.37 11.89 17.06
N SER A 36 -6.62 12.23 17.41
CA SER A 36 -7.62 11.28 17.87
C SER A 36 -7.93 10.24 16.79
N ILE A 37 -8.12 10.65 15.55
CA ILE A 37 -8.36 9.73 14.44
C ILE A 37 -7.09 8.93 14.11
N ALA A 38 -5.92 9.57 14.03
CA ALA A 38 -4.64 8.90 13.77
C ALA A 38 -4.35 7.78 14.77
N SER A 39 -4.75 7.95 16.04
CA SER A 39 -4.62 6.93 17.09
C SER A 39 -5.38 5.63 16.82
N PHE A 40 -6.33 5.60 15.87
CA PHE A 40 -7.05 4.38 15.50
C PHE A 40 -6.16 3.33 14.85
N HIS A 41 -4.94 3.71 14.43
CA HIS A 41 -4.02 2.83 13.73
C HIS A 41 -3.12 2.03 14.67
N GLY A 42 -2.05 2.66 15.14
CA GLY A 42 -0.91 1.99 15.78
C GLY A 42 -0.83 2.26 17.28
N SER A 43 -0.46 3.50 17.63
CA SER A 43 -0.30 3.94 19.02
C SER A 43 -1.24 5.11 19.35
N PRO A 44 -1.77 5.18 20.59
CA PRO A 44 -1.84 4.10 21.58
C PRO A 44 -2.64 2.89 21.06
N PRO A 45 -2.34 1.68 21.53
CA PRO A 45 -3.06 0.48 21.10
C PRO A 45 -4.49 0.47 21.67
N LEU A 46 -5.49 0.32 20.79
CA LEU A 46 -6.93 0.36 21.14
C LEU A 46 -7.64 -0.99 20.98
N CYS A 47 -6.95 -2.02 20.49
CA CYS A 47 -7.54 -3.29 20.10
C CYS A 47 -7.16 -4.45 21.03
N PRO A 48 -8.03 -5.47 21.20
CA PRO A 48 -9.32 -5.64 20.51
C PRO A 48 -10.45 -4.77 21.08
N SER A 49 -10.33 -4.31 22.33
CA SER A 49 -11.30 -3.40 22.95
C SER A 49 -10.66 -2.51 24.03
N PRO A 50 -11.33 -1.43 24.45
CA PRO A 50 -10.85 -0.55 25.51
C PRO A 50 -10.62 -1.24 26.86
N GLU A 51 -11.34 -2.32 27.14
CA GLU A 51 -11.27 -3.08 28.41
C GLU A 51 -10.27 -4.25 28.37
N ALA A 52 -9.66 -4.54 27.22
CA ALA A 52 -8.75 -5.66 27.07
C ALA A 52 -7.48 -5.48 27.92
N ASN A 53 -7.07 -6.56 28.61
CA ASN A 53 -5.87 -6.58 29.47
C ASN A 53 -4.56 -6.40 28.68
N LYS A 54 -4.50 -6.96 27.46
CA LYS A 54 -3.39 -6.76 26.52
C LYS A 54 -3.96 -6.11 25.28
N LYS A 55 -3.51 -4.89 25.00
CA LYS A 55 -3.89 -4.17 23.80
C LYS A 55 -2.80 -4.24 22.75
N VAL A 56 -3.23 -4.21 21.50
CA VAL A 56 -2.40 -4.20 20.29
C VAL A 56 -2.86 -3.04 19.39
N ALA A 57 -2.02 -2.69 18.42
CA ALA A 57 -2.41 -1.84 17.32
C ALA A 57 -3.64 -2.43 16.60
N CYS A 58 -4.50 -1.56 16.09
CA CYS A 58 -5.73 -1.96 15.44
C CYS A 58 -5.59 -2.17 13.93
N CYS A 59 -4.56 -1.58 13.33
CA CYS A 59 -4.30 -1.71 11.91
C CYS A 59 -4.11 -3.19 11.51
N VAL A 60 -4.83 -3.58 10.46
CA VAL A 60 -4.79 -4.92 9.88
C VAL A 60 -3.75 -4.92 8.76
N HIS A 61 -2.71 -5.74 8.91
CA HIS A 61 -1.67 -6.01 7.92
C HIS A 61 -1.49 -7.52 7.74
N GLY A 62 -1.03 -7.94 6.56
CA GLY A 62 -0.76 -9.33 6.23
C GLY A 62 -2.00 -10.21 6.15
N MET A 63 -3.15 -9.60 5.88
CA MET A 63 -4.47 -10.19 6.05
C MET A 63 -5.40 -9.71 4.94
N ALA A 64 -6.24 -10.61 4.43
CA ALA A 64 -7.14 -10.32 3.31
C ALA A 64 -8.07 -9.10 3.51
N SER A 65 -8.29 -8.65 4.75
CA SER A 65 -9.10 -7.46 5.08
C SER A 65 -8.30 -6.14 5.14
N PHE A 66 -7.00 -6.16 4.82
CA PHE A 66 -6.13 -4.97 4.75
C PHE A 66 -6.71 -3.85 3.88
N PRO A 67 -7.17 -4.09 2.63
CA PRO A 67 -7.72 -3.02 1.79
C PRO A 67 -8.95 -2.36 2.40
N GLN A 68 -9.80 -3.14 3.07
CA GLN A 68 -11.03 -2.69 3.71
C GLN A 68 -10.72 -1.81 4.93
N TRP A 69 -9.79 -2.24 5.79
CA TRP A 69 -9.38 -1.49 6.98
C TRP A 69 -8.82 -0.12 6.60
N HIS A 70 -7.92 -0.06 5.62
CA HIS A 70 -7.32 1.20 5.19
C HIS A 70 -8.28 2.09 4.40
N ARG A 71 -9.22 1.52 3.64
CA ARG A 71 -10.30 2.26 2.96
C ARG A 71 -11.20 2.97 3.97
N ILE A 72 -11.69 2.27 4.98
CA ILE A 72 -12.57 2.88 5.99
C ILE A 72 -11.81 3.88 6.88
N PHE A 73 -10.53 3.63 7.14
CA PHE A 73 -9.68 4.57 7.88
C PHE A 73 -9.45 5.88 7.12
N THR A 74 -9.11 5.79 5.84
CA THR A 74 -8.98 6.97 4.97
C THR A 74 -10.31 7.73 4.90
N LYS A 75 -11.44 7.01 4.88
CA LYS A 75 -12.76 7.64 4.93
C LYS A 75 -13.05 8.34 6.26
N GLN A 76 -12.59 7.79 7.38
CA GLN A 76 -12.71 8.42 8.70
C GLN A 76 -12.04 9.79 8.70
N MET A 77 -10.79 9.88 8.22
CA MET A 77 -10.05 11.13 8.13
C MET A 77 -10.66 12.10 7.10
N GLU A 78 -11.10 11.60 5.94
CA GLU A 78 -11.80 12.41 4.93
C GLU A 78 -13.10 13.03 5.48
N ALA A 79 -13.85 12.29 6.31
CA ALA A 79 -15.06 12.82 6.94
C ALA A 79 -14.74 13.94 7.94
N ALA A 80 -13.61 13.85 8.65
CA ALA A 80 -13.17 14.91 9.56
C ALA A 80 -12.75 16.17 8.79
N LEU A 81 -11.96 16.04 7.72
CA LEU A 81 -11.65 17.17 6.83
C LEU A 81 -12.92 17.84 6.28
N MET A 82 -13.91 17.05 5.87
CA MET A 82 -15.19 17.59 5.42
C MET A 82 -15.93 18.33 6.54
N GLY A 83 -15.87 17.83 7.77
CA GLY A 83 -16.43 18.47 8.97
C GLY A 83 -15.83 19.85 9.23
N HIS A 84 -14.54 20.04 8.93
CA HIS A 84 -13.84 21.33 8.99
C HIS A 84 -13.94 22.15 7.68
N GLY A 85 -14.76 21.73 6.71
CA GLY A 85 -15.10 22.55 5.55
C GLY A 85 -14.41 22.20 4.24
N ALA A 86 -13.64 21.11 4.16
CA ALA A 86 -13.09 20.63 2.89
C ALA A 86 -14.19 20.41 1.84
N LYS A 87 -13.93 20.82 0.60
CA LYS A 87 -14.84 20.68 -0.55
C LYS A 87 -14.43 19.58 -1.53
N VAL A 88 -13.17 19.16 -1.46
CA VAL A 88 -12.61 18.03 -2.21
C VAL A 88 -12.36 16.86 -1.25
N GLY A 89 -12.35 15.64 -1.77
CA GLY A 89 -12.00 14.44 -0.99
C GLY A 89 -10.52 14.41 -0.62
N MET A 90 -10.12 13.41 0.16
CA MET A 90 -8.71 13.20 0.49
C MET A 90 -7.92 13.03 -0.82
N PRO A 91 -7.00 13.94 -1.17
CA PRO A 91 -6.26 13.81 -2.41
C PRO A 91 -5.40 12.55 -2.38
N TYR A 92 -5.00 12.08 -3.56
CA TYR A 92 -4.10 10.95 -3.69
C TYR A 92 -2.83 11.37 -4.42
N TRP A 93 -1.70 10.77 -4.05
CA TRP A 93 -0.47 10.90 -4.81
C TRP A 93 -0.26 9.64 -5.64
N ASP A 94 -0.29 9.80 -6.98
CA ASP A 94 -0.04 8.70 -7.91
C ASP A 94 1.46 8.40 -8.02
N TRP A 95 1.97 7.70 -6.99
CA TRP A 95 3.35 7.22 -6.91
C TRP A 95 3.68 6.11 -7.93
N THR A 96 2.76 5.73 -8.82
CA THR A 96 3.09 4.86 -9.97
C THR A 96 3.70 5.64 -11.13
N THR A 97 3.60 6.96 -11.12
CA THR A 97 4.27 7.80 -12.13
C THR A 97 5.73 8.01 -11.77
N SER A 98 6.58 8.36 -12.74
CA SER A 98 7.97 8.69 -12.44
C SER A 98 8.08 10.04 -11.75
N PHE A 99 8.76 10.10 -10.61
CA PHE A 99 9.02 11.33 -9.85
C PHE A 99 10.44 11.30 -9.28
N THR A 100 11.01 12.49 -9.04
CA THR A 100 12.38 12.66 -8.51
C THR A 100 12.40 13.41 -7.17
N LYS A 101 11.22 13.77 -6.66
CA LYS A 101 10.99 14.46 -5.40
C LYS A 101 9.56 14.22 -4.94
N LEU A 102 9.29 14.46 -3.66
CA LEU A 102 7.93 14.46 -3.14
C LEU A 102 7.06 15.53 -3.84
N PRO A 103 5.74 15.30 -3.96
CA PRO A 103 4.83 16.25 -4.58
C PRO A 103 4.92 17.64 -3.97
N ARG A 104 4.72 18.68 -4.79
CA ARG A 104 4.72 20.09 -4.31
C ARG A 104 3.69 20.32 -3.18
N PHE A 105 2.59 19.57 -3.19
CA PHE A 105 1.57 19.62 -2.14
C PHE A 105 2.13 19.26 -0.75
N ILE A 106 3.23 18.51 -0.71
CA ILE A 106 3.83 17.95 0.51
C ILE A 106 5.37 18.05 0.41
N PRO A 107 5.93 19.27 0.30
CA PRO A 107 7.36 19.44 0.10
C PRO A 107 8.13 19.03 1.36
N TYR A 108 9.40 18.69 1.20
CA TYR A 108 10.29 18.40 2.33
C TYR A 108 10.71 19.68 3.07
N ASP A 109 10.91 20.79 2.36
CA ASP A 109 11.63 21.98 2.87
C ASP A 109 10.75 23.06 3.56
N ASP A 110 9.41 22.99 3.49
CA ASP A 110 8.51 24.05 4.03
C ASP A 110 7.76 23.60 5.29
N GLU A 111 8.53 23.41 6.36
CA GLU A 111 8.03 22.84 7.62
C GLU A 111 7.11 23.77 8.44
N GLN A 112 7.16 25.08 8.23
CA GLN A 112 6.46 26.03 9.11
C GLN A 112 5.06 26.39 8.64
N LEU A 113 4.76 26.30 7.34
CA LEU A 113 3.49 26.79 6.79
C LEU A 113 2.56 25.72 6.24
N ASN A 114 3.06 24.52 5.91
CA ASN A 114 2.21 23.48 5.32
C ASN A 114 1.86 22.39 6.36
N PRO A 115 0.59 22.29 6.80
CA PRO A 115 0.18 21.30 7.80
C PRO A 115 0.26 19.85 7.29
N PHE A 116 0.44 19.62 5.99
CA PHE A 116 0.71 18.27 5.46
C PHE A 116 2.17 17.82 5.62
N VAL A 117 3.09 18.68 6.08
CA VAL A 117 4.51 18.34 6.19
C VAL A 117 4.82 17.61 7.49
N ARG A 118 4.28 18.08 8.62
CA ARG A 118 4.50 17.47 9.93
C ARG A 118 3.41 17.84 10.92
N ILE A 119 3.24 17.00 11.93
CA ILE A 119 2.37 17.22 13.09
C ILE A 119 2.98 16.49 14.30
N THR A 120 2.51 16.78 15.51
CA THR A 120 2.80 15.95 16.68
C THR A 120 1.84 14.77 16.83
N ASP A 121 2.33 13.69 17.42
CA ASP A 121 1.49 12.62 17.96
C ASP A 121 0.77 13.06 19.26
N LEU A 122 0.07 12.13 19.93
CA LEU A 122 -0.61 12.41 21.20
C LEU A 122 0.35 12.67 22.38
N GLU A 123 1.65 12.41 22.23
CA GLU A 123 2.70 12.60 23.23
C GLU A 123 3.65 13.75 22.85
N ASP A 124 3.23 14.63 21.94
CA ASP A 124 3.97 15.81 21.45
C ASP A 124 5.26 15.50 20.66
N HIS A 125 5.44 14.28 20.14
CA HIS A 125 6.55 13.95 19.24
C HIS A 125 6.19 14.35 17.81
N PHE A 126 7.03 15.16 17.17
CA PHE A 126 6.87 15.49 15.75
C PHE A 126 7.08 14.27 14.85
N THR A 127 6.21 14.12 13.86
CA THR A 127 6.40 13.19 12.75
C THR A 127 7.65 13.56 11.95
N THR A 128 8.36 12.55 11.49
CA THR A 128 9.64 12.69 10.79
C THR A 128 9.64 11.91 9.50
N ARG A 129 10.26 12.46 8.46
CA ARG A 129 10.49 11.77 7.18
C ARG A 129 11.99 11.68 6.94
N ASP A 130 12.42 10.56 6.39
CA ASP A 130 13.79 10.30 5.98
C ASP A 130 13.74 9.58 4.63
N PRO A 131 13.44 10.33 3.54
CA PRO A 131 13.24 9.72 2.22
C PRO A 131 14.50 9.01 1.73
N GLN A 132 14.39 7.71 1.49
CA GLN A 132 15.49 6.87 1.01
C GLN A 132 15.74 7.07 -0.50
N PRO A 133 16.97 6.89 -1.00
CA PRO A 133 17.29 7.06 -2.42
C PRO A 133 16.43 6.22 -3.38
N GLU A 134 16.05 5.01 -2.97
CA GLU A 134 15.23 4.03 -3.71
C GLU A 134 13.83 4.56 -4.03
N LEU A 135 13.33 5.51 -3.23
CA LEU A 135 12.07 6.20 -3.50
C LEU A 135 12.11 6.98 -4.82
N PHE A 136 13.26 7.57 -5.15
CA PHE A 136 13.44 8.47 -6.29
C PHE A 136 14.25 7.87 -7.43
N LYS A 137 14.97 6.78 -7.17
CA LYS A 137 15.77 6.06 -8.14
C LYS A 137 15.23 4.66 -8.26
N ASP A 138 14.78 4.31 -9.47
CA ASP A 138 14.36 2.96 -9.77
C ASP A 138 15.51 1.97 -9.49
N PRO A 139 15.37 1.07 -8.50
CA PRO A 139 16.44 0.15 -8.12
C PRO A 139 16.73 -0.89 -9.20
N GLU A 140 15.75 -1.25 -10.03
CA GLU A 140 15.92 -2.21 -11.13
C GLU A 140 16.31 -1.54 -12.46
N GLY A 141 16.14 -0.21 -12.52
CA GLY A 141 16.24 0.62 -13.72
C GLY A 141 15.16 0.31 -14.78
N GLY A 142 14.98 1.21 -15.74
CA GLY A 142 14.01 1.06 -16.83
C GLY A 142 13.42 2.38 -17.28
N ASP A 143 12.59 2.34 -18.32
CA ASP A 143 11.88 3.52 -18.83
C ASP A 143 10.62 3.84 -18.01
N GLU A 144 9.99 2.81 -17.44
CA GLU A 144 8.83 2.91 -16.55
C GLU A 144 9.27 2.93 -15.08
N SER A 145 8.43 3.42 -14.17
CA SER A 145 8.77 3.44 -12.74
C SER A 145 8.73 2.03 -12.12
N PHE A 146 9.58 1.79 -11.12
CA PHE A 146 9.56 0.60 -10.28
C PHE A 146 8.16 0.28 -9.76
N PHE A 147 7.53 1.28 -9.14
CA PHE A 147 6.20 1.16 -8.59
C PHE A 147 5.14 0.77 -9.61
N PHE A 148 5.21 1.31 -10.82
CA PHE A 148 4.29 0.94 -11.88
C PHE A 148 4.42 -0.53 -12.25
N ARG A 149 5.66 -1.03 -12.45
CA ARG A 149 5.89 -2.45 -12.77
C ARG A 149 5.35 -3.38 -11.69
N GLN A 150 5.58 -3.06 -10.42
CA GLN A 150 5.05 -3.85 -9.30
C GLN A 150 3.51 -3.79 -9.21
N VAL A 151 2.92 -2.61 -9.44
CA VAL A 151 1.46 -2.47 -9.51
C VAL A 151 0.87 -3.25 -10.68
N LEU A 152 1.55 -3.33 -11.84
CA LEU A 152 1.09 -4.17 -12.95
C LEU A 152 1.03 -5.65 -12.55
N ILE A 153 2.00 -6.17 -11.80
CA ILE A 153 1.97 -7.55 -11.27
C ILE A 153 0.75 -7.75 -10.37
N ALA A 154 0.43 -6.78 -9.51
CA ALA A 154 -0.79 -6.84 -8.68
C ALA A 154 -2.07 -6.84 -9.56
N LEU A 155 -2.18 -5.90 -10.51
CA LEU A 155 -3.36 -5.73 -11.36
C LEU A 155 -3.58 -6.88 -12.36
N GLU A 156 -2.54 -7.65 -12.64
CA GLU A 156 -2.58 -8.87 -13.41
C GLU A 156 -3.34 -10.01 -12.71
N GLN A 157 -3.36 -10.01 -11.37
CA GLN A 157 -3.97 -11.09 -10.59
C GLN A 157 -5.50 -11.10 -10.81
N ARG A 158 -6.03 -12.30 -11.03
CA ARG A 158 -7.47 -12.54 -11.32
C ARG A 158 -8.26 -12.99 -10.08
N ASP A 159 -7.55 -13.42 -9.05
CA ASP A 159 -8.09 -13.72 -7.72
C ASP A 159 -7.82 -12.56 -6.77
N TYR A 160 -8.79 -12.24 -5.91
CA TYR A 160 -8.68 -11.12 -4.97
C TYR A 160 -7.49 -11.28 -4.02
N CYS A 161 -7.26 -12.49 -3.54
CA CYS A 161 -6.27 -12.75 -2.51
C CYS A 161 -4.86 -12.80 -3.09
N ASP A 162 -4.71 -13.30 -4.32
CA ASP A 162 -3.45 -13.16 -5.06
C ASP A 162 -3.13 -11.67 -5.34
N PHE A 163 -4.14 -10.86 -5.69
CA PHE A 163 -4.00 -9.41 -5.84
C PHE A 163 -3.55 -8.75 -4.55
N GLU A 164 -4.22 -9.05 -3.44
CA GLU A 164 -4.06 -8.42 -2.14
C GLU A 164 -2.63 -8.52 -1.62
N VAL A 165 -1.98 -9.69 -1.73
CA VAL A 165 -0.59 -9.86 -1.30
C VAL A 165 0.37 -8.97 -2.09
N GLN A 166 0.27 -8.92 -3.42
CA GLN A 166 1.13 -8.05 -4.23
C GLN A 166 0.86 -6.58 -3.92
N PHE A 167 -0.42 -6.24 -3.73
CA PHE A 167 -0.93 -4.91 -3.47
C PHE A 167 -0.46 -4.35 -2.12
N GLU A 168 -0.53 -5.14 -1.04
CA GLU A 168 -0.06 -4.71 0.28
C GLU A 168 1.47 -4.53 0.29
N VAL A 169 2.20 -5.46 -0.33
CA VAL A 169 3.68 -5.39 -0.30
C VAL A 169 4.21 -4.19 -1.07
N ILE A 170 3.64 -3.82 -2.23
CA ILE A 170 4.07 -2.60 -2.93
C ILE A 170 3.70 -1.32 -2.16
N HIS A 171 2.58 -1.35 -1.43
CA HIS A 171 2.21 -0.27 -0.51
C HIS A 171 3.29 -0.06 0.56
N ASN A 172 3.86 -1.14 1.09
CA ASN A 172 4.87 -1.08 2.14
C ASN A 172 6.13 -0.31 1.73
N SER A 173 6.54 -0.40 0.46
CA SER A 173 7.71 0.31 -0.06
C SER A 173 7.59 1.82 0.11
N ILE A 174 6.39 2.38 -0.08
CA ILE A 174 6.18 3.83 0.07
C ILE A 174 6.33 4.25 1.54
N HIS A 175 5.75 3.50 2.46
CA HIS A 175 5.92 3.75 3.90
C HIS A 175 7.38 3.70 4.31
N TYR A 176 8.07 2.62 3.96
CA TYR A 176 9.44 2.40 4.36
C TYR A 176 10.37 3.45 3.76
N TRP A 177 10.31 3.68 2.44
CA TRP A 177 11.23 4.62 1.78
C TRP A 177 10.90 6.09 2.01
N ILE A 178 9.74 6.46 2.55
CA ILE A 178 9.49 7.83 3.04
C ILE A 178 9.94 8.00 4.49
N GLY A 179 9.66 7.01 5.33
CA GLY A 179 9.94 7.10 6.76
C GLY A 179 11.40 6.82 7.12
N GLY A 180 12.09 6.04 6.29
CA GLY A 180 13.48 5.69 6.47
C GLY A 180 13.77 5.12 7.84
N HIS A 181 14.85 5.58 8.46
CA HIS A 181 15.30 5.05 9.75
C HIS A 181 14.68 5.75 10.97
N GLN A 182 13.72 6.66 10.75
CA GLN A 182 13.18 7.50 11.81
C GLN A 182 12.12 6.80 12.66
N LYS A 183 12.09 7.12 13.96
CA LYS A 183 11.18 6.46 14.92
C LYS A 183 9.73 6.93 14.79
N TYR A 184 9.52 8.20 14.46
CA TYR A 184 8.19 8.80 14.37
C TYR A 184 7.80 9.02 12.90
N GLY A 185 8.20 8.09 12.04
CA GLY A 185 8.05 8.22 10.59
C GLY A 185 7.13 7.19 9.96
N MET A 186 6.90 7.35 8.66
CA MET A 186 6.05 6.48 7.83
C MET A 186 6.49 5.01 7.84
N SER A 187 7.74 4.70 8.21
CA SER A 187 8.27 3.35 8.31
C SER A 187 7.96 2.66 9.64
N THR A 188 7.15 3.27 10.52
CA THR A 188 6.74 2.67 11.82
C THR A 188 5.24 2.49 11.91
N LEU A 189 4.80 1.29 12.24
CA LEU A 189 3.39 0.96 12.37
C LEU A 189 2.69 1.80 13.46
N GLU A 190 3.39 2.08 14.55
CA GLU A 190 2.89 2.87 15.67
C GLU A 190 2.55 4.31 15.29
N TYR A 191 3.41 4.93 14.47
CA TYR A 191 3.38 6.38 14.26
C TYR A 191 3.07 6.82 12.84
N THR A 192 3.09 5.92 11.85
CA THR A 192 2.90 6.25 10.41
C THR A 192 1.62 7.05 10.16
N ALA A 193 0.51 6.68 10.82
CA ALA A 193 -0.79 7.35 10.64
C ALA A 193 -0.86 8.78 11.21
N TYR A 194 0.11 9.20 12.03
CA TYR A 194 0.19 10.60 12.46
C TYR A 194 0.74 11.48 11.33
N ASP A 195 1.48 10.95 10.36
CA ASP A 195 1.90 11.76 9.22
C ASP A 195 0.71 11.96 8.25
N PRO A 196 0.28 13.19 7.91
CA PRO A 196 -0.82 13.41 6.96
C PRO A 196 -0.61 12.77 5.58
N LEU A 197 0.65 12.55 5.18
CA LEU A 197 1.00 11.83 3.94
C LEU A 197 0.51 10.38 3.95
N PHE A 198 0.34 9.77 5.12
CA PHE A 198 -0.32 8.47 5.29
C PHE A 198 -1.65 8.42 4.53
N PHE A 199 -2.53 9.38 4.78
CA PHE A 199 -3.87 9.35 4.21
C PHE A 199 -3.88 9.66 2.71
N ILE A 200 -2.89 10.42 2.23
CA ILE A 200 -2.72 10.71 0.81
C ILE A 200 -2.18 9.48 0.08
N HIS A 201 -1.23 8.77 0.69
CA HIS A 201 -0.75 7.49 0.21
C HIS A 201 -1.88 6.45 0.16
N HIS A 202 -2.64 6.29 1.25
CA HIS A 202 -3.74 5.34 1.31
C HIS A 202 -4.94 5.72 0.42
N SER A 203 -5.12 7.00 0.10
CA SER A 203 -6.07 7.43 -0.93
C SER A 203 -5.69 6.89 -2.31
N ASN A 204 -4.39 6.80 -2.64
CA ASN A 204 -3.93 6.17 -3.89
C ASN A 204 -4.01 4.64 -3.82
N VAL A 205 -3.69 4.03 -2.67
CA VAL A 205 -3.80 2.59 -2.44
C VAL A 205 -5.25 2.15 -2.65
N ASP A 206 -6.19 2.88 -2.07
CA ASP A 206 -7.63 2.67 -2.27
C ASP A 206 -8.06 2.85 -3.73
N ARG A 207 -7.48 3.84 -4.44
CA ARG A 207 -7.69 4.05 -5.88
C ARG A 207 -7.19 2.87 -6.72
N LEU A 208 -6.02 2.33 -6.42
CA LEU A 208 -5.46 1.17 -7.11
C LEU A 208 -6.34 -0.07 -6.93
N TRP A 209 -6.92 -0.27 -5.74
CA TRP A 209 -7.93 -1.31 -5.55
C TRP A 209 -9.18 -1.06 -6.39
N ALA A 210 -9.68 0.19 -6.47
CA ALA A 210 -10.79 0.52 -7.35
C ALA A 210 -10.48 0.24 -8.85
N ILE A 211 -9.24 0.48 -9.30
CA ILE A 211 -8.79 0.13 -10.66
C ILE A 211 -8.83 -1.39 -10.87
N TRP A 212 -8.33 -2.18 -9.92
CA TRP A 212 -8.42 -3.65 -9.98
C TRP A 212 -9.87 -4.12 -10.09
N GLN A 213 -10.79 -3.53 -9.31
CA GLN A 213 -12.21 -3.89 -9.37
C GLN A 213 -12.83 -3.58 -10.75
N GLU A 214 -12.48 -2.47 -11.38
CA GLU A 214 -12.93 -2.15 -12.74
C GLU A 214 -12.31 -3.08 -13.80
N LEU A 215 -11.05 -3.49 -13.64
CA LEU A 215 -10.44 -4.53 -14.48
C LEU A 215 -11.19 -5.86 -14.35
N GLN A 216 -11.52 -6.29 -13.13
CA GLN A 216 -12.27 -7.53 -12.89
C GLN A 216 -13.67 -7.47 -13.52
N LYS A 217 -14.38 -6.34 -13.39
CA LYS A 217 -15.65 -6.13 -14.12
C LYS A 217 -15.47 -6.24 -15.63
N TYR A 218 -14.43 -5.61 -16.17
CA TYR A 218 -14.11 -5.69 -17.61
C TYR A 218 -13.81 -7.13 -18.06
N ARG A 219 -13.17 -7.92 -17.22
CA ARG A 219 -12.86 -9.35 -17.44
C ARG A 219 -14.07 -10.28 -17.23
N GLY A 220 -15.17 -9.79 -16.65
CA GLY A 220 -16.31 -10.62 -16.24
C GLY A 220 -16.01 -11.54 -15.06
N LEU A 221 -15.12 -11.11 -14.15
CA LEU A 221 -14.69 -11.86 -12.97
C LEU A 221 -15.23 -11.24 -11.67
N PRO A 222 -15.23 -11.99 -10.55
CA PRO A 222 -15.54 -11.44 -9.23
C PRO A 222 -14.65 -10.24 -8.88
N TYR A 223 -15.26 -9.21 -8.29
CA TYR A 223 -14.60 -7.94 -7.95
C TYR A 223 -14.99 -7.39 -6.57
N ASP A 224 -16.04 -7.94 -5.95
CA ASP A 224 -16.65 -7.47 -4.71
C ASP A 224 -16.77 -8.57 -3.64
N GLU A 225 -15.94 -9.60 -3.75
CA GLU A 225 -15.85 -10.70 -2.79
C GLU A 225 -14.41 -11.18 -2.62
N SER A 226 -14.17 -11.92 -1.54
CA SER A 226 -12.91 -12.59 -1.24
C SER A 226 -13.20 -14.04 -0.87
N ASP A 227 -12.51 -14.96 -1.54
CA ASP A 227 -12.60 -16.40 -1.32
C ASP A 227 -11.58 -16.92 -0.29
N CYS A 228 -10.66 -16.07 0.18
CA CYS A 228 -9.77 -16.35 1.30
C CYS A 228 -10.16 -15.53 2.53
N GLY A 229 -9.70 -15.96 3.71
CA GLY A 229 -9.95 -15.20 4.95
C GLY A 229 -11.44 -14.91 5.19
N VAL A 230 -12.33 -15.83 4.81
CA VAL A 230 -13.80 -15.61 4.83
C VAL A 230 -14.30 -15.16 6.20
N GLU A 231 -13.68 -15.65 7.28
CA GLU A 231 -13.99 -15.23 8.66
C GLU A 231 -13.56 -13.78 8.92
N LEU A 232 -12.37 -13.37 8.44
CA LEU A 232 -11.91 -11.97 8.51
C LEU A 232 -12.89 -11.04 7.80
N MET A 233 -13.51 -11.48 6.70
CA MET A 233 -14.48 -10.67 5.96
C MET A 233 -15.80 -10.41 6.72
N ARG A 234 -16.07 -11.18 7.77
CA ARG A 234 -17.28 -11.09 8.62
C ARG A 234 -17.02 -10.40 9.95
N GLU A 235 -15.76 -10.33 10.37
CA GLU A 235 -15.36 -9.71 11.63
C GLU A 235 -15.42 -8.18 11.53
N PRO A 236 -16.18 -7.49 12.41
CA PRO A 236 -16.21 -6.03 12.43
C PRO A 236 -14.82 -5.45 12.74
N LEU A 237 -14.33 -4.59 11.84
CA LEU A 237 -13.02 -3.94 11.94
C LEU A 237 -12.97 -2.98 13.12
N GLN A 238 -11.93 -3.13 13.93
CA GLN A 238 -11.66 -2.28 15.08
C GLN A 238 -10.68 -1.15 14.70
N PRO A 239 -10.78 0.03 15.34
CA PRO A 239 -11.77 0.41 16.34
C PRO A 239 -13.08 0.95 15.72
N PHE A 240 -13.28 0.82 14.41
CA PHE A 240 -14.45 1.39 13.73
C PHE A 240 -15.79 0.83 14.24
N ALA A 241 -15.82 -0.44 14.65
CA ALA A 241 -16.99 -1.09 15.23
C ALA A 241 -17.23 -0.76 16.71
N GLN A 242 -16.32 -0.02 17.37
CA GLN A 242 -16.48 0.36 18.77
C GLN A 242 -17.62 1.37 18.96
N THR A 243 -17.96 1.62 20.22
CA THR A 243 -19.06 2.53 20.58
C THR A 243 -18.82 3.95 20.09
N SER A 244 -19.87 4.78 20.11
CA SER A 244 -19.77 6.19 19.75
C SER A 244 -18.82 7.00 20.63
N ALA A 245 -18.46 6.49 21.81
CA ALA A 245 -17.45 7.10 22.67
C ALA A 245 -16.03 6.97 22.09
N THR A 246 -15.76 5.90 21.34
CA THR A 246 -14.46 5.71 20.68
C THR A 246 -14.50 6.16 19.23
N ASN A 247 -15.47 5.69 18.45
CA ASN A 247 -15.65 6.13 17.07
C ASN A 247 -16.93 6.94 16.97
N PRO A 248 -16.90 8.28 16.98
CA PRO A 248 -18.10 9.13 16.89
C PRO A 248 -18.74 9.14 15.49
N ASN A 249 -18.05 8.68 14.45
CA ASN A 249 -18.54 8.67 13.06
C ASN A 249 -19.52 7.51 12.81
N ASN A 250 -20.80 7.84 12.62
CA ASN A 250 -21.86 6.84 12.40
C ASN A 250 -21.72 6.08 11.07
N VAL A 251 -21.17 6.70 10.02
CA VAL A 251 -21.01 6.06 8.70
C VAL A 251 -19.98 4.95 8.79
N THR A 252 -18.82 5.21 9.41
CA THR A 252 -17.76 4.19 9.54
C THR A 252 -18.14 3.11 10.55
N ARG A 253 -18.85 3.45 11.64
CA ARG A 253 -19.45 2.42 12.53
C ARG A 253 -20.42 1.51 11.78
N ALA A 254 -21.27 2.05 10.92
CA ALA A 254 -22.27 1.27 10.20
C ALA A 254 -21.68 0.38 9.08
N HIS A 255 -20.49 0.71 8.58
CA HIS A 255 -19.80 -0.02 7.52
C HIS A 255 -18.51 -0.69 8.01
N SER A 256 -18.40 -0.98 9.32
CA SER A 256 -17.18 -1.55 9.91
C SER A 256 -16.92 -3.00 9.49
N THR A 257 -17.86 -3.68 8.83
CA THR A 257 -17.65 -5.07 8.35
C THR A 257 -16.97 -5.06 6.97
N PRO A 258 -15.85 -5.78 6.76
CA PRO A 258 -15.07 -5.76 5.52
C PRO A 258 -15.89 -6.08 4.27
N LYS A 259 -16.79 -7.06 4.35
CA LYS A 259 -17.66 -7.41 3.22
C LYS A 259 -18.46 -6.21 2.68
N SER A 260 -18.82 -5.24 3.52
CA SER A 260 -19.55 -4.03 3.08
C SER A 260 -18.66 -2.99 2.39
N LEU A 261 -17.33 -3.14 2.47
CA LEU A 261 -16.35 -2.15 2.05
C LEU A 261 -15.81 -2.39 0.63
N PHE A 262 -16.15 -3.50 -0.02
CA PHE A 262 -15.78 -3.73 -1.43
C PHE A 262 -16.34 -2.65 -2.35
N ASN A 263 -17.57 -2.18 -2.11
CA ASN A 263 -18.12 -1.07 -2.86
C ASN A 263 -17.84 0.25 -2.14
N TYR A 264 -16.74 0.92 -2.49
CA TYR A 264 -16.37 2.21 -1.89
C TYR A 264 -17.47 3.28 -2.00
N ARG A 265 -18.37 3.18 -2.99
CA ARG A 265 -19.48 4.15 -3.13
C ARG A 265 -20.52 4.01 -2.02
N GLN A 266 -20.56 2.90 -1.28
CA GLN A 266 -21.43 2.74 -0.12
C GLN A 266 -20.96 3.58 1.09
N LEU A 267 -19.67 3.95 1.15
CA LEU A 267 -19.10 4.82 2.18
C LEU A 267 -19.38 6.32 1.92
N ALA A 268 -20.67 6.69 1.89
CA ALA A 268 -21.12 8.05 1.58
C ALA A 268 -20.67 8.57 0.19
N GLY A 269 -20.41 7.65 -0.75
CA GLY A 269 -20.39 7.94 -2.18
C GLY A 269 -19.21 8.74 -2.71
N TYR A 270 -18.02 8.74 -2.10
CA TYR A 270 -16.85 9.40 -2.70
C TYR A 270 -16.44 8.74 -4.03
N THR A 271 -15.75 9.52 -4.89
CA THR A 271 -15.28 9.08 -6.21
C THR A 271 -13.86 9.58 -6.47
N TYR A 272 -13.23 9.07 -7.54
CA TYR A 272 -11.94 9.54 -8.04
C TYR A 272 -12.13 10.41 -9.29
N ASP A 273 -11.24 11.38 -9.51
CA ASP A 273 -11.18 12.15 -10.75
C ASP A 273 -10.90 11.27 -11.99
N THR A 274 -10.03 10.26 -11.83
CA THR A 274 -9.77 9.26 -12.86
C THR A 274 -9.35 7.91 -12.27
N LEU A 275 -9.73 6.84 -12.96
CA LEU A 275 -9.25 5.47 -12.74
C LEU A 275 -8.26 5.03 -13.85
N THR A 276 -7.66 5.98 -14.57
CA THR A 276 -6.60 5.68 -15.53
C THR A 276 -5.25 5.47 -14.84
N LEU A 277 -4.52 4.43 -15.22
CA LEU A 277 -3.17 4.19 -14.69
C LEU A 277 -2.13 4.49 -15.77
N ASN A 278 -1.16 5.37 -15.49
CA ASN A 278 -0.16 5.79 -16.48
C ASN A 278 -0.80 6.24 -17.82
N GLY A 279 -1.90 6.98 -17.75
CA GLY A 279 -2.66 7.45 -18.91
C GLY A 279 -3.53 6.41 -19.61
N MET A 280 -3.48 5.13 -19.20
CA MET A 280 -4.28 4.07 -19.80
C MET A 280 -5.66 3.96 -19.15
N THR A 281 -6.70 3.89 -19.99
CA THR A 281 -8.04 3.44 -19.57
C THR A 281 -8.02 1.95 -19.19
N ILE A 282 -9.06 1.47 -18.51
CA ILE A 282 -9.19 0.05 -18.11
C ILE A 282 -8.99 -0.92 -19.28
N SER A 283 -9.56 -0.62 -20.46
CA SER A 283 -9.42 -1.44 -21.67
C SER A 283 -7.98 -1.45 -22.21
N GLN A 284 -7.31 -0.30 -22.21
CA GLN A 284 -5.91 -0.20 -22.61
C GLN A 284 -4.99 -0.91 -21.62
N LEU A 285 -5.26 -0.78 -20.32
CA LEU A 285 -4.52 -1.44 -19.26
C LEU A 285 -4.64 -2.97 -19.36
N GLU A 286 -5.85 -3.51 -19.56
CA GLU A 286 -6.03 -4.94 -19.81
C GLU A 286 -5.28 -5.41 -21.06
N SER A 287 -5.31 -4.61 -22.14
CA SER A 287 -4.56 -4.93 -23.36
C SER A 287 -3.05 -4.99 -23.11
N SER A 288 -2.51 -4.06 -22.32
CA SER A 288 -1.09 -4.05 -21.91
C SER A 288 -0.74 -5.24 -21.02
N LEU A 289 -1.58 -5.57 -20.04
CA LEU A 289 -1.38 -6.74 -19.16
C LEU A 289 -1.41 -8.05 -19.94
N LEU A 290 -2.36 -8.21 -20.87
CA LEU A 290 -2.43 -9.38 -21.75
C LEU A 290 -1.22 -9.50 -22.66
N ARG A 291 -0.64 -8.37 -23.09
CA ARG A 291 0.58 -8.36 -23.90
C ARG A 291 1.77 -8.86 -23.09
N LEU A 292 1.95 -8.35 -21.86
CA LEU A 292 2.98 -8.81 -20.92
C LEU A 292 2.87 -10.31 -20.63
N GLN A 293 1.65 -10.84 -20.48
CA GLN A 293 1.40 -12.27 -20.26
C GLN A 293 1.70 -13.18 -21.46
N LYS A 294 1.65 -12.65 -22.68
CA LYS A 294 1.66 -13.46 -23.91
C LYS A 294 3.01 -13.48 -24.62
N GLU A 295 3.76 -12.39 -24.56
CA GLU A 295 4.94 -12.19 -25.40
C GLU A 295 6.20 -12.87 -24.86
N GLU A 296 6.32 -13.04 -23.55
CA GLU A 296 7.57 -13.51 -22.94
C GLU A 296 7.35 -14.55 -21.84
N ASP A 297 8.29 -15.49 -21.75
CA ASP A 297 8.44 -16.34 -20.58
C ASP A 297 8.82 -15.48 -19.37
N ARG A 298 8.23 -15.77 -18.21
CA ARG A 298 8.44 -15.02 -16.98
C ARG A 298 8.89 -15.93 -15.84
N VAL A 299 9.81 -15.43 -15.02
CA VAL A 299 10.34 -16.11 -13.83
C VAL A 299 10.04 -15.25 -12.62
N PHE A 300 9.53 -15.86 -11.55
CA PHE A 300 9.22 -15.17 -10.30
C PHE A 300 9.92 -15.80 -9.11
N ALA A 301 10.48 -14.97 -8.25
CA ALA A 301 10.88 -15.33 -6.89
C ALA A 301 9.67 -15.20 -5.96
N GLY A 302 9.34 -16.27 -5.24
CA GLY A 302 8.19 -16.34 -4.34
C GLY A 302 8.59 -16.26 -2.86
N PHE A 303 7.98 -15.35 -2.10
CA PHE A 303 8.27 -15.11 -0.69
C PHE A 303 7.03 -15.36 0.17
N LEU A 304 7.15 -16.19 1.21
CA LEU A 304 6.09 -16.40 2.20
C LEU A 304 6.33 -15.45 3.38
N LEU A 305 5.79 -14.25 3.29
CA LEU A 305 6.05 -13.18 4.27
C LEU A 305 5.19 -13.35 5.53
N ARG A 306 5.74 -12.88 6.65
CA ARG A 306 5.12 -12.86 7.98
C ARG A 306 5.58 -11.65 8.77
N GLY A 307 4.82 -11.28 9.79
CA GLY A 307 5.21 -10.22 10.71
C GLY A 307 6.51 -10.56 11.45
N ILE A 308 7.44 -9.60 11.46
CA ILE A 308 8.73 -9.71 12.16
C ILE A 308 8.83 -8.75 13.36
N GLY A 309 7.76 -8.02 13.69
CA GLY A 309 7.71 -7.07 14.81
C GLY A 309 8.52 -5.79 14.59
N SER A 310 8.95 -5.53 13.36
CA SER A 310 9.61 -4.31 12.93
C SER A 310 9.45 -4.16 11.41
N SER A 311 9.66 -2.96 10.89
CA SER A 311 9.78 -2.75 9.46
C SER A 311 11.21 -3.06 9.00
N ALA A 312 11.33 -3.57 7.77
CA ALA A 312 12.61 -3.86 7.14
C ALA A 312 12.55 -3.62 5.63
N ASP A 313 13.67 -3.16 5.07
CA ASP A 313 13.96 -3.26 3.66
C ASP A 313 14.55 -4.64 3.37
N VAL A 314 14.13 -5.25 2.27
CA VAL A 314 14.64 -6.55 1.83
C VAL A 314 15.19 -6.37 0.44
N THR A 315 16.49 -6.52 0.31
CA THR A 315 17.18 -6.59 -0.98
C THR A 315 17.65 -8.01 -1.20
N PHE A 316 17.55 -8.51 -2.43
CA PHE A 316 18.00 -9.84 -2.75
C PHE A 316 18.66 -9.93 -4.12
N ASP A 317 19.71 -10.74 -4.16
CA ASP A 317 20.51 -10.99 -5.34
C ASP A 317 20.28 -12.43 -5.83
N LEU A 318 20.38 -12.63 -7.14
CA LEU A 318 20.44 -13.95 -7.75
C LEU A 318 21.92 -14.29 -7.93
N CYS A 319 22.34 -15.41 -7.37
CA CYS A 319 23.72 -15.90 -7.44
C CYS A 319 23.79 -17.19 -8.25
N ASP A 320 24.81 -17.30 -9.10
CA ASP A 320 25.13 -18.55 -9.80
C ASP A 320 26.00 -19.48 -8.93
N LYS A 321 26.28 -20.68 -9.43
CA LYS A 321 27.14 -21.68 -8.76
C LYS A 321 28.56 -21.24 -8.46
N ASP A 322 29.06 -20.23 -9.16
CA ASP A 322 30.40 -19.69 -8.99
C ASP A 322 30.38 -18.47 -8.05
N GLU A 323 29.23 -18.23 -7.38
CA GLU A 323 28.97 -17.11 -6.45
C GLU A 323 29.07 -15.73 -7.11
N HIS A 324 28.82 -15.64 -8.42
CA HIS A 324 28.59 -14.35 -9.06
C HIS A 324 27.13 -13.97 -8.86
N CYS A 325 26.90 -12.83 -8.21
CA CYS A 325 25.58 -12.34 -7.86
C CYS A 325 25.23 -11.07 -8.62
N ASP A 326 23.98 -10.97 -9.10
CA ASP A 326 23.39 -9.75 -9.64
C ASP A 326 22.10 -9.41 -8.89
N PHE A 327 21.83 -8.11 -8.74
CA PHE A 327 20.61 -7.60 -8.11
C PHE A 327 19.35 -8.17 -8.76
N ALA A 328 18.53 -8.84 -7.96
CA ALA A 328 17.30 -9.48 -8.42
C ALA A 328 16.03 -8.70 -8.03
N GLY A 329 16.05 -7.98 -6.91
CA GLY A 329 14.95 -7.11 -6.53
C GLY A 329 15.03 -6.57 -5.11
N THR A 330 14.05 -5.73 -4.78
CA THR A 330 13.86 -5.18 -3.45
C THR A 330 12.37 -5.04 -3.12
N PHE A 331 12.02 -5.16 -1.84
CA PHE A 331 10.69 -4.87 -1.31
C PHE A 331 10.78 -4.51 0.19
N ALA A 332 9.72 -3.92 0.73
CA ALA A 332 9.66 -3.60 2.16
C ALA A 332 8.61 -4.46 2.89
N VAL A 333 8.92 -4.78 4.14
CA VAL A 333 7.95 -5.30 5.11
C VAL A 333 7.74 -4.21 6.16
N LEU A 334 6.49 -3.95 6.52
CA LEU A 334 6.17 -3.06 7.63
C LEU A 334 5.80 -3.87 8.87
N GLY A 335 6.11 -3.31 10.03
CA GLY A 335 5.69 -3.87 11.30
C GLY A 335 6.11 -3.01 12.48
N GLY A 336 5.78 -3.48 13.67
CA GLY A 336 6.14 -2.81 14.91
C GLY A 336 5.88 -3.65 16.14
N PRO A 337 6.43 -3.29 17.32
CA PRO A 337 6.22 -4.01 18.57
C PRO A 337 4.76 -4.13 19.02
N LEU A 338 3.85 -3.25 18.58
CA LEU A 338 2.42 -3.31 18.91
C LEU A 338 1.58 -4.13 17.92
N GLU A 339 2.19 -4.67 16.88
CA GLU A 339 1.51 -5.33 15.76
C GLU A 339 0.80 -6.65 16.14
N MET A 340 -0.32 -6.91 15.47
CA MET A 340 -1.01 -8.21 15.55
C MET A 340 -0.24 -9.28 14.77
N PRO A 341 -0.13 -10.53 15.27
CA PRO A 341 0.52 -11.59 14.50
C PRO A 341 -0.17 -11.84 13.15
N TRP A 342 0.62 -11.89 12.08
CA TRP A 342 0.13 -12.21 10.74
C TRP A 342 1.16 -13.01 9.93
N SER A 343 0.66 -13.73 8.94
CA SER A 343 1.43 -14.42 7.91
C SER A 343 0.54 -14.54 6.68
N PHE A 344 1.10 -14.25 5.50
CA PHE A 344 0.36 -14.55 4.28
C PHE A 344 0.17 -16.07 4.15
N ASP A 345 -0.95 -16.46 3.56
CA ASP A 345 -1.29 -17.85 3.23
C ASP A 345 -0.71 -18.29 1.86
N ARG A 346 -0.11 -17.34 1.14
CA ARG A 346 0.40 -17.48 -0.23
C ARG A 346 1.62 -16.61 -0.47
N LEU A 347 2.27 -16.84 -1.61
CA LEU A 347 3.54 -16.20 -1.95
C LEU A 347 3.33 -14.79 -2.53
N PHE A 348 4.05 -13.82 -1.95
CA PHE A 348 4.42 -12.60 -2.66
C PHE A 348 5.38 -12.95 -3.81
N LYS A 349 5.28 -12.29 -4.97
CA LYS A 349 5.97 -12.70 -6.20
C LYS A 349 6.67 -11.52 -6.85
N MET A 350 7.99 -11.57 -6.87
CA MET A 350 8.82 -10.60 -7.60
C MET A 350 9.20 -11.15 -8.97
N ASP A 351 9.03 -10.36 -10.03
CA ASP A 351 9.45 -10.73 -11.37
C ASP A 351 10.98 -10.63 -11.50
N VAL A 352 11.65 -11.77 -11.64
CA VAL A 352 13.12 -11.89 -11.74
C VAL A 352 13.54 -12.28 -13.16
N THR A 353 12.65 -12.15 -14.14
CA THR A 353 12.91 -12.57 -15.53
C THR A 353 14.15 -11.88 -16.12
N LYS A 354 14.31 -10.58 -15.85
CA LYS A 354 15.41 -9.77 -16.39
C LYS A 354 16.77 -10.28 -15.90
N VAL A 355 16.92 -10.49 -14.59
CA VAL A 355 18.17 -10.97 -13.99
C VAL A 355 18.51 -12.40 -14.43
N PHE A 356 17.53 -13.30 -14.51
CA PHE A 356 17.75 -14.65 -15.06
C PHE A 356 18.27 -14.61 -16.51
N LYS A 357 17.68 -13.76 -17.36
CA LYS A 357 18.14 -13.57 -18.74
C LYS A 357 19.55 -12.97 -18.81
N GLN A 358 19.86 -11.98 -17.96
CA GLN A 358 21.17 -11.32 -17.91
C GLN A 358 22.27 -12.30 -17.49
N MET A 359 22.04 -13.08 -16.43
CA MET A 359 22.96 -14.10 -15.92
C MET A 359 22.95 -15.39 -16.75
N ARG A 360 22.04 -15.51 -17.73
CA ARG A 360 21.84 -16.71 -18.57
C ARG A 360 21.53 -17.98 -17.76
N LEU A 361 20.83 -17.81 -16.65
CA LEU A 361 20.35 -18.89 -15.80
C LEU A 361 18.98 -19.36 -16.29
N ARG A 362 18.65 -20.63 -16.03
CA ARG A 362 17.31 -21.16 -16.26
C ARG A 362 16.68 -21.53 -14.92
N PRO A 363 15.37 -21.31 -14.74
CA PRO A 363 14.71 -21.58 -13.48
C PRO A 363 14.68 -23.07 -13.11
N ASP A 364 14.83 -23.97 -14.08
CA ASP A 364 14.94 -25.42 -13.87
C ASP A 364 16.35 -25.91 -13.51
N ASP A 365 17.36 -25.05 -13.60
CA ASP A 365 18.72 -25.38 -13.16
C ASP A 365 18.79 -25.44 -11.63
N SER A 366 19.54 -26.40 -11.07
CA SER A 366 19.77 -26.51 -9.61
C SER A 366 21.00 -25.74 -9.14
N GLU A 367 21.57 -24.89 -10.00
CA GLU A 367 22.89 -24.26 -9.85
C GLU A 367 22.77 -22.74 -9.60
N TYR A 368 21.72 -22.29 -8.92
CA TYR A 368 21.55 -20.91 -8.46
C TYR A 368 20.88 -20.85 -7.09
N HIS A 369 21.07 -19.75 -6.37
CA HIS A 369 20.36 -19.42 -5.14
C HIS A 369 20.09 -17.92 -5.05
N PHE A 370 19.29 -17.53 -4.06
CA PHE A 370 19.12 -16.13 -3.70
C PHE A 370 19.85 -15.82 -2.40
N GLU A 371 20.60 -14.73 -2.41
CA GLU A 371 21.15 -14.11 -1.20
C GLU A 371 20.30 -12.91 -0.81
N LEU A 372 20.02 -12.78 0.48
CA LEU A 372 19.12 -11.75 1.00
C LEU A 372 19.86 -10.90 2.02
N GLU A 373 19.70 -9.60 1.88
CA GLU A 373 20.01 -8.62 2.91
C GLU A 373 18.69 -8.08 3.47
N VAL A 374 18.50 -8.20 4.78
CA VAL A 374 17.30 -7.72 5.47
C VAL A 374 17.71 -6.63 6.45
N THR A 375 17.44 -5.38 6.10
CA THR A 375 17.88 -4.22 6.88
C THR A 375 16.70 -3.67 7.65
N ALA A 376 16.73 -3.81 8.98
CA ALA A 376 15.68 -3.26 9.83
C ALA A 376 15.63 -1.73 9.73
N ARG A 377 14.49 -1.14 10.09
CA ARG A 377 14.33 0.31 10.22
C ARG A 377 15.43 0.97 11.06
N ALA A 378 15.98 0.29 12.07
CA ALA A 378 17.08 0.84 12.88
C ALA A 378 18.44 0.92 12.14
N GLY A 379 18.52 0.47 10.89
CA GLY A 379 19.76 0.32 10.12
C GLY A 379 20.57 -0.92 10.50
N THR A 380 19.96 -1.87 11.22
CA THR A 380 20.62 -3.10 11.67
C THR A 380 20.22 -4.27 10.78
N ASP A 381 21.19 -5.07 10.36
CA ASP A 381 20.94 -6.29 9.61
C ASP A 381 20.21 -7.32 10.47
N LEU A 382 19.22 -7.96 9.88
CA LEU A 382 18.47 -9.07 10.45
C LEU A 382 18.86 -10.37 9.75
N SER A 383 18.52 -11.49 10.39
CA SER A 383 18.77 -12.81 9.79
C SER A 383 17.99 -12.96 8.47
N PRO A 384 18.65 -13.32 7.36
CA PRO A 384 17.99 -13.58 6.08
C PRO A 384 16.94 -14.70 6.16
N GLU A 385 17.12 -15.65 7.08
CA GLU A 385 16.19 -16.76 7.32
C GLU A 385 14.80 -16.29 7.81
N LEU A 386 14.65 -15.02 8.20
CA LEU A 386 13.35 -14.45 8.54
C LEU A 386 12.41 -14.37 7.33
N LEU A 387 12.94 -14.10 6.14
CA LEU A 387 12.19 -13.74 4.93
C LEU A 387 12.68 -14.48 3.66
N LYS A 388 13.36 -15.62 3.84
CA LYS A 388 13.94 -16.40 2.73
C LYS A 388 12.89 -16.73 1.64
N PRO A 389 13.24 -16.61 0.34
CA PRO A 389 12.36 -16.99 -0.75
C PRO A 389 12.06 -18.49 -0.67
N GLY A 390 10.77 -18.82 -0.74
CA GLY A 390 10.27 -20.18 -0.62
C GLY A 390 10.26 -20.95 -1.95
N SER A 391 10.36 -20.27 -3.09
CA SER A 391 10.28 -20.92 -4.41
C SER A 391 10.69 -20.02 -5.57
N VAL A 392 11.07 -20.63 -6.70
CA VAL A 392 11.04 -20.00 -8.03
C VAL A 392 9.92 -20.61 -8.85
N SER A 393 9.17 -19.78 -9.56
CA SER A 393 8.12 -20.23 -10.48
C SER A 393 8.34 -19.70 -11.89
N PHE A 394 8.04 -20.53 -12.88
CA PHE A 394 8.17 -20.21 -14.30
C PHE A 394 6.78 -20.18 -14.95
N LEU A 395 6.45 -19.08 -15.63
CA LEU A 395 5.24 -18.92 -16.41
C LEU A 395 5.61 -18.83 -17.90
N PRO A 396 5.27 -19.84 -18.72
CA PRO A 396 5.57 -19.79 -20.15
C PRO A 396 4.71 -18.74 -20.85
N GLY A 397 5.31 -18.00 -21.79
CA GLY A 397 4.61 -17.06 -22.66
C GLY A 397 3.59 -17.79 -23.54
N ARG A 398 2.38 -17.24 -23.65
CA ARG A 398 1.32 -17.81 -24.51
C ARG A 398 1.36 -17.20 -25.91
N LYS A 399 2.00 -17.88 -26.87
CA LYS A 399 1.84 -17.52 -28.31
C LYS A 399 0.38 -17.76 -28.74
N ILE A 400 -0.24 -16.74 -29.35
CA ILE A 400 -1.55 -16.88 -29.99
C ILE A 400 -1.42 -17.88 -31.15
N GLN A 401 -2.09 -19.03 -31.06
CA GLN A 401 -2.60 -19.65 -32.28
C GLN A 401 -3.74 -18.75 -32.73
N ASN A 402 -3.64 -18.15 -33.92
CA ASN A 402 -4.72 -17.35 -34.50
C ASN A 402 -6.03 -18.13 -34.39
N THR A 403 -6.90 -17.78 -33.45
CA THR A 403 -8.31 -18.13 -33.56
C THR A 403 -8.84 -17.31 -34.73
N PRO A 404 -9.25 -17.94 -35.83
CA PRO A 404 -9.68 -17.22 -37.02
C PRO A 404 -10.94 -16.42 -36.68
N ASP A 405 -10.98 -15.17 -37.15
CA ASP A 405 -12.16 -14.30 -37.10
C ASP A 405 -13.41 -15.11 -37.47
N VAL A 406 -14.30 -15.30 -36.50
CA VAL A 406 -15.64 -15.76 -36.76
C VAL A 406 -16.34 -14.60 -37.45
N ARG A 407 -16.47 -14.71 -38.78
CA ARG A 407 -17.20 -13.80 -39.66
C ARG A 407 -18.62 -13.54 -39.22
#